data_AF-J1AT60-F1
#
_entry.id   AF-J1AT60-F1
#
_cell.length_a   1.000
_cell.length_b   1.000
_cell.length_c   1.000
_cell.angle_alpha   90.00
_cell.angle_beta   90.00
_cell.angle_gamma   90.00
#
_symmetry.space_group_name_H-M   'P 1'
#
loop_
_entity.id
_entity.type
_entity.pdbx_description
1 polymer ?
#
loop_
_entity_poly.entity_id
_entity_poly.type
_entity_poly.pdbx_seq_one_letter_code
_entity_poly.pdbx_strand_id
1 'polypeptide(L)'
;MVERFIFTKYRTSCYHCHEDADQVIKAVSSQAQVACANCGATRIFVPRVEDVSAAGTYTPISCYDIWDLETVAPCKNCGVEGLHDLIVGCNQFTTRCRNCGYTHFYKFNLEYVAQCPIEEKKG
;
A
#
# COMPACT_ATOMS: atom_id res chain seq x y z
N MET A 1 10.19 -3.12 17.65
CA MET A 1 8.77 -2.73 17.73
C MET A 1 8.32 -2.43 16.31
N VAL A 2 7.38 -3.18 15.74
CA VAL A 2 6.92 -2.96 14.36
C VAL A 2 5.90 -1.82 14.39
N GLU A 3 6.28 -0.67 13.87
CA GLU A 3 5.37 0.47 13.69
C GLU A 3 4.16 0.03 12.86
N ARG A 4 2.95 0.14 13.41
CA ARG A 4 1.71 -0.13 12.68
C ARG A 4 1.06 1.18 12.28
N PHE A 5 1.36 1.65 11.07
CA PHE A 5 0.74 2.87 10.55
C PHE A 5 -0.60 2.54 9.86
N ILE A 6 -0.62 1.80 8.75
CA ILE A 6 -1.85 1.41 8.06
C ILE A 6 -1.86 -0.08 7.74
N PHE A 7 -2.91 -0.78 8.13
CA PHE A 7 -3.09 -2.22 7.92
C PHE A 7 -4.55 -2.48 7.53
N THR A 8 -4.80 -2.74 6.26
CA THR A 8 -6.16 -2.97 5.74
C THR A 8 -6.17 -4.04 4.65
N LYS A 9 -7.36 -4.41 4.20
CA LYS A 9 -7.58 -5.31 3.07
C LYS A 9 -8.55 -4.66 2.09
N TYR A 10 -8.31 -4.89 0.81
CA TYR A 10 -9.20 -4.46 -0.26
C TYR A 10 -9.43 -5.60 -1.23
N ARG A 11 -10.69 -5.99 -1.43
CA ARG A 11 -11.04 -7.11 -2.31
C ARG A 11 -11.27 -6.59 -3.73
N THR A 12 -10.45 -7.08 -4.66
CA THR A 12 -10.48 -6.68 -6.06
C THR A 12 -9.74 -7.71 -6.92
N SER A 13 -9.80 -7.57 -8.24
CA SER A 13 -9.04 -8.41 -9.17
C SER A 13 -7.54 -8.16 -9.00
N CYS A 14 -6.78 -9.25 -8.82
CA CYS A 14 -5.33 -9.17 -8.73
C CYS A 14 -4.72 -8.80 -10.09
N TYR A 15 -3.80 -7.84 -10.11
CA TYR A 15 -3.08 -7.46 -11.34
C TYR A 15 -2.28 -8.61 -11.97
N HIS A 16 -1.89 -9.63 -11.18
CA HIS A 16 -1.05 -10.74 -11.63
C HIS A 16 -1.85 -12.00 -11.99
N CYS A 17 -2.70 -12.49 -11.08
CA CYS A 17 -3.48 -13.72 -11.31
C CYS A 17 -4.90 -13.48 -11.80
N HIS A 18 -5.35 -12.22 -11.88
CA HIS A 18 -6.70 -11.80 -12.30
C HIS A 18 -7.88 -12.32 -11.46
N GLU A 19 -7.65 -13.23 -10.54
CA GLU A 19 -8.63 -13.67 -9.54
C GLU A 19 -9.08 -12.53 -8.61
N ASP A 20 -10.37 -12.54 -8.27
CA ASP A 20 -10.95 -11.67 -7.25
C ASP A 20 -10.52 -12.14 -5.85
N ALA A 21 -9.59 -11.40 -5.24
CA ALA A 21 -8.96 -11.81 -4.00
C ALA A 21 -8.63 -10.61 -3.10
N ASP A 22 -8.50 -10.87 -1.80
CA ASP A 22 -8.03 -9.87 -0.83
C ASP A 22 -6.63 -9.38 -1.21
N GLN A 23 -6.49 -8.08 -1.40
CA GLN A 23 -5.22 -7.38 -1.50
C GLN A 23 -4.88 -6.84 -0.11
N VAL A 24 -3.89 -7.43 0.54
CA VAL A 24 -3.43 -7.04 1.88
C VAL A 24 -2.54 -5.81 1.75
N ILE A 25 -2.99 -4.70 2.34
CA ILE A 25 -2.33 -3.40 2.28
C ILE A 25 -1.68 -3.10 3.62
N LYS A 26 -0.37 -2.84 3.61
CA LYS A 26 0.41 -2.47 4.80
C LYS A 26 1.24 -1.24 4.46
N ALA A 27 1.18 -0.20 5.27
CA ALA A 27 2.09 0.92 5.21
C ALA A 27 2.68 1.20 6.58
N VAL A 28 3.98 1.50 6.59
CA VAL A 28 4.83 1.85 7.75
C VAL A 28 5.78 2.97 7.33
N SER A 29 6.56 3.55 8.24
CA SER A 29 7.45 4.67 7.89
C SER A 29 8.47 4.32 6.81
N SER A 30 8.98 3.09 6.80
CA SER A 30 10.06 2.69 5.89
C SER A 30 9.58 2.13 4.55
N GLN A 31 8.32 1.70 4.45
CA GLN A 31 7.77 1.09 3.23
C GLN A 31 6.24 1.01 3.25
N ALA A 32 5.65 0.88 2.06
CA ALA A 32 4.30 0.37 1.87
C ALA A 32 4.33 -0.89 1.00
N GLN A 33 3.37 -1.78 1.22
CA GLN A 33 3.25 -3.09 0.59
C GLN A 33 1.79 -3.36 0.23
N VAL A 34 1.59 -3.92 -0.96
CA VAL A 34 0.31 -4.50 -1.39
C VAL A 34 0.58 -5.92 -1.84
N ALA A 35 -0.05 -6.90 -1.19
CA ALA A 35 0.15 -8.32 -1.48
C ALA A 35 -1.18 -9.04 -1.74
N CYS A 36 -1.28 -9.76 -2.86
CA CYS A 36 -2.44 -10.60 -3.17
C CYS A 36 -2.48 -11.82 -2.26
N ALA A 37 -3.60 -12.05 -1.56
CA ALA A 37 -3.77 -13.19 -0.67
C ALA A 37 -3.90 -14.54 -1.42
N ASN A 38 -4.18 -14.52 -2.73
CA ASN A 38 -4.33 -15.74 -3.54
C ASN A 38 -2.98 -16.21 -4.13
N CYS A 39 -2.31 -15.36 -4.91
CA CYS A 39 -1.09 -15.73 -5.62
C CYS A 39 0.21 -15.22 -4.96
N GLY A 40 0.13 -14.41 -3.90
CA GLY A 40 1.31 -13.84 -3.24
C GLY A 40 2.05 -12.76 -4.05
N ALA A 41 1.49 -12.33 -5.19
CA ALA A 41 2.02 -11.21 -5.95
C ALA A 41 2.06 -9.94 -5.08
N THR A 42 3.24 -9.35 -4.96
CA THR A 42 3.56 -8.34 -3.96
C THR A 42 4.28 -7.15 -4.60
N ARG A 43 3.74 -5.96 -4.38
CA ARG A 43 4.35 -4.68 -4.75
C ARG A 43 4.87 -3.97 -3.50
N ILE A 44 6.11 -3.49 -3.56
CA ILE A 44 6.75 -2.72 -2.48
C ILE A 44 6.99 -1.30 -2.96
N PHE A 45 6.62 -0.34 -2.11
CA PHE A 45 6.81 1.08 -2.30
C PHE A 45 7.70 1.62 -1.18
N VAL A 46 8.62 2.52 -1.52
CA VAL A 46 9.53 3.17 -0.57
C VAL A 46 9.18 4.65 -0.40
N PRO A 47 9.35 5.23 0.79
CA PRO A 47 9.11 6.64 1.05
C PRO A 47 9.84 7.54 0.06
N ARG A 48 9.17 8.59 -0.39
CA ARG A 48 9.75 9.63 -1.25
C ARG A 48 9.63 11.02 -0.61
N VAL A 49 8.46 11.36 -0.09
CA VAL A 49 8.16 12.67 0.49
C VAL A 49 7.15 12.49 1.63
N GLU A 50 7.30 13.28 2.69
CA GLU A 50 6.30 13.47 3.75
C GLU A 50 5.95 14.96 3.77
N ASP A 51 4.66 15.31 3.73
CA ASP A 51 4.21 16.70 3.70
C ASP A 51 2.91 16.87 4.52
N VAL A 52 2.78 17.97 5.24
CA VAL A 52 1.60 18.33 6.05
C VAL A 52 0.73 19.37 5.32
N SER A 53 1.23 19.95 4.22
CA SER A 53 0.75 21.20 3.64
C SER A 53 -0.09 21.05 2.37
N ALA A 54 -0.03 19.91 1.68
CA ALA A 54 -0.65 19.76 0.37
C ALA A 54 -1.40 18.42 0.20
N ALA A 55 -2.65 18.52 -0.27
CA ALA A 55 -3.37 17.40 -0.87
C ALA A 55 -2.75 17.10 -2.25
N GLY A 56 -1.58 16.46 -2.26
CA GLY A 56 -0.93 16.04 -3.49
C GLY A 56 -1.46 14.69 -3.94
N THR A 57 -1.89 14.58 -5.19
CA THR A 57 -2.02 13.29 -5.88
C THR A 57 -0.90 13.25 -6.91
N TYR A 58 0.13 12.44 -6.69
CA TYR A 58 1.28 12.36 -7.61
C TYR A 58 1.06 11.26 -8.66
N THR A 59 -0.10 11.21 -9.31
CA THR A 59 -0.43 10.18 -10.29
C THR A 59 -0.03 10.59 -11.70
N PRO A 60 1.13 10.15 -12.23
CA PRO A 60 1.27 10.01 -13.67
C PRO A 60 0.28 8.94 -14.16
N ILE A 61 -0.09 9.00 -15.45
CA ILE A 61 -0.95 8.01 -16.12
C ILE A 61 -0.44 6.60 -15.77
N SER A 62 -1.27 5.84 -15.06
CA SER A 62 -0.92 4.59 -14.39
C SER A 62 -1.14 3.39 -15.31
N CYS A 63 -0.31 2.36 -15.16
CA CYS A 63 -0.45 1.09 -15.87
C CYS A 63 -1.61 0.21 -15.35
N TYR A 64 -2.13 0.54 -14.16
CA TYR A 64 -3.23 -0.16 -13.47
C TYR A 64 -4.27 0.84 -12.94
N ASP A 65 -5.45 0.34 -12.58
CA ASP A 65 -6.47 1.12 -11.89
C ASP A 65 -5.92 1.77 -10.62
N ILE A 66 -6.36 3.00 -10.39
CA ILE A 66 -6.06 3.74 -9.17
C ILE A 66 -7.11 3.36 -8.14
N TRP A 67 -6.68 2.85 -6.99
CA TRP A 67 -7.57 2.60 -5.86
C TRP A 67 -7.59 3.83 -4.96
N ASP A 68 -8.76 4.39 -4.77
CA ASP A 68 -9.06 5.41 -3.77
C ASP A 68 -9.82 4.75 -2.62
N LEU A 69 -9.16 4.60 -1.48
CA LEU A 69 -9.65 3.81 -0.35
C LEU A 69 -9.61 4.64 0.93
N GLU A 70 -10.51 4.31 1.86
CA GLU A 70 -10.54 4.90 3.19
C GLU A 70 -10.24 3.82 4.24
N THR A 71 -9.48 4.18 5.28
CA THR A 71 -9.20 3.27 6.39
C THR A 71 -9.04 4.01 7.71
N VAL A 72 -9.35 3.36 8.83
CA VAL A 72 -9.10 3.90 10.17
C VAL A 72 -7.73 3.41 10.64
N ALA A 73 -6.87 4.34 11.03
CA ALA A 73 -5.49 4.07 11.40
C ALA A 73 -4.95 5.14 12.37
N PRO A 74 -3.95 4.81 13.20
CA PRO A 74 -3.22 5.80 13.99
C PRO A 74 -2.36 6.69 13.08
N CYS A 75 -2.43 8.01 13.24
CA CYS A 75 -1.61 8.92 12.48
C CYS A 75 -0.16 8.97 13.01
N LYS A 76 0.83 8.74 12.15
CA LYS A 76 2.26 8.90 12.50
C LYS A 76 2.61 10.30 13.01
N ASN A 77 1.97 11.34 12.47
CA ASN A 77 2.29 12.73 12.80
C ASN A 77 1.55 13.25 14.04
N CYS A 78 0.23 13.10 14.11
CA CYS A 78 -0.57 13.63 15.24
C CYS A 78 -0.90 12.59 16.31
N GLY A 79 -0.62 11.31 16.09
CA GLY A 79 -0.92 10.22 17.02
C GLY A 79 -2.40 9.83 17.12
N VAL A 80 -3.31 10.66 16.59
CA VAL A 80 -4.76 10.41 16.65
C VAL A 80 -5.14 9.25 15.72
N GLU A 81 -5.92 8.31 16.23
CA GLU A 81 -6.58 7.29 15.43
C GLU A 81 -7.78 7.90 14.70
N GLY A 82 -7.80 7.77 13.37
CA GLY A 82 -8.85 8.37 12.55
C GLY A 82 -8.78 7.95 11.09
N LEU A 83 -9.69 8.52 10.30
CA LEU A 83 -9.77 8.22 8.87
C LEU A 83 -8.52 8.71 8.13
N HIS A 84 -7.99 7.82 7.29
CA HIS A 84 -6.91 8.05 6.36
C HIS A 84 -7.38 7.70 4.95
N ASP A 85 -7.04 8.58 4.00
CA ASP A 85 -7.19 8.33 2.57
C ASP A 85 -5.96 7.56 2.08
N LEU A 86 -6.20 6.55 1.24
CA LEU A 86 -5.17 5.78 0.57
C LEU A 86 -5.37 5.88 -0.93
N ILE A 87 -4.32 6.32 -1.64
CA ILE A 87 -4.29 6.29 -3.10
C ILE A 87 -3.24 5.30 -3.53
N VAL A 88 -3.66 4.17 -4.06
CA VAL A 88 -2.78 3.09 -4.53
C VAL A 88 -2.82 3.05 -6.05
N GLY A 89 -1.69 3.30 -6.69
CA GLY A 89 -1.54 3.19 -8.15
C GLY A 89 -0.47 2.16 -8.55
N CYS A 90 -0.16 2.12 -9.84
CA CYS A 90 0.91 1.28 -10.38
C CYS A 90 2.28 1.63 -9.77
N ASN A 91 2.64 2.92 -9.77
CA ASN A 91 3.97 3.38 -9.39
C ASN A 91 4.03 4.23 -8.11
N GLN A 92 2.90 4.37 -7.43
CA GLN A 92 2.79 5.22 -6.25
C GLN A 92 1.81 4.67 -5.22
N PHE A 93 2.06 5.01 -3.97
CA PHE A 93 1.18 4.74 -2.86
C PHE A 93 1.18 6.00 -1.98
N THR A 94 0.02 6.55 -1.68
CA THR A 94 -0.11 7.76 -0.84
C THR A 94 -1.02 7.46 0.33
N THR A 95 -0.65 7.95 1.51
CA THR A 95 -1.54 7.98 2.68
C THR A 95 -1.76 9.41 3.09
N ARG A 96 -2.98 9.76 3.53
CA ARG A 96 -3.28 11.08 4.06
C ARG A 96 -4.15 10.98 5.30
N CYS A 97 -3.71 11.58 6.40
CA CYS A 97 -4.52 11.72 7.60
C CYS A 97 -5.57 12.82 7.43
N ARG A 98 -6.86 12.51 7.60
CA ARG A 98 -7.93 13.52 7.54
C ARG A 98 -7.93 14.46 8.75
N ASN A 99 -7.32 14.08 9.86
CA ASN A 99 -7.27 14.88 11.08
C ASN A 99 -6.26 16.04 10.99
N CYS A 100 -5.02 15.76 10.57
CA CYS A 100 -3.93 16.76 10.56
C CYS A 100 -3.37 17.06 9.16
N GLY A 101 -3.90 16.44 8.11
CA GLY A 101 -3.45 16.66 6.72
C GLY A 101 -2.12 15.99 6.37
N TYR A 102 -1.44 15.35 7.33
CA TYR A 102 -0.18 14.66 7.12
C TYR A 102 -0.31 13.61 6.01
N THR A 103 0.49 13.78 4.97
CA THR A 103 0.49 12.99 3.76
C THR A 103 1.85 12.32 3.58
N HIS A 104 1.86 11.00 3.38
CA HIS A 104 3.07 10.23 3.16
C HIS A 104 3.02 9.63 1.75
N PHE A 105 3.99 10.04 0.93
CA PHE A 105 4.15 9.61 -0.45
C PHE A 105 5.21 8.53 -0.55
N TYR A 106 4.83 7.38 -1.10
CA TYR A 106 5.72 6.28 -1.43
C TYR A 106 5.78 6.12 -2.95
N LYS A 107 6.97 5.85 -3.47
CA LYS A 107 7.20 5.49 -4.88
C LYS A 107 7.41 3.99 -5.00
N PHE A 108 7.05 3.41 -6.15
CA PHE A 108 7.35 2.01 -6.43
C PHE A 108 8.86 1.74 -6.34
N ASN A 109 9.19 0.57 -5.79
CA ASN A 109 10.56 0.11 -5.64
C ASN A 109 10.77 -1.23 -6.36
N LEU A 110 9.99 -2.25 -5.99
CA LEU A 110 10.12 -3.59 -6.54
C LEU A 110 8.80 -4.34 -6.52
N GLU A 111 8.72 -5.35 -7.38
CA GLU A 111 7.62 -6.31 -7.45
C GLU A 111 8.18 -7.73 -7.44
N TYR A 112 7.53 -8.64 -6.71
CA TYR A 112 7.88 -10.05 -6.70
C TYR A 112 6.64 -10.92 -6.41
N VAL A 113 6.69 -12.17 -6.82
CA VAL A 113 5.69 -13.18 -6.47
C VAL A 113 6.31 -14.10 -5.44
N ALA A 114 5.76 -14.13 -4.22
CA ALA A 114 6.34 -14.88 -3.11
C ALA A 114 6.16 -16.41 -3.22
N GLN A 115 5.49 -16.91 -4.26
CA GLN A 115 5.42 -18.34 -4.54
C GLN A 115 6.80 -18.81 -5.02
N CYS A 116 7.57 -19.42 -4.12
CA CYS A 116 8.81 -20.10 -4.47
C CYS A 116 8.47 -21.56 -4.84
N PRO A 117 8.51 -21.97 -6.12
CA PRO A 117 8.16 -23.34 -6.53
C PRO A 117 9.23 -24.39 -6.14
N ILE A 118 10.22 -24.06 -5.31
CA ILE A 118 11.35 -24.95 -4.97
C ILE A 118 11.00 -25.88 -3.78
N GLU A 119 9.83 -25.75 -3.14
CA GLU A 119 9.40 -26.63 -2.04
C GLU A 119 8.88 -28.02 -2.49
N GLU A 120 9.28 -28.50 -3.68
CA GLU A 120 9.18 -29.91 -4.06
C GLU A 120 10.56 -30.54 -4.26
N LYS A 121 11.29 -30.73 -3.16
CA LYS A 121 12.19 -31.89 -3.02
C LYS A 121 11.80 -32.70 -1.79
N LYS A 122 10.79 -33.55 -1.98
CA LYS A 122 10.79 -34.87 -1.32
C LYS A 122 11.83 -35.72 -2.06
N GLY A 123 12.86 -36.13 -1.35
CA GLY A 123 13.91 -37.05 -1.82
C GLY A 123 14.81 -37.38 -0.65
#